data_AF-A0A7S0HER0-F1
#
_entry.id   AF-A0A7S0HER0-F1
#
_cell.length_a   1.000
_cell.length_b   1.000
_cell.length_c   1.000
_cell.angle_alpha   90.00
_cell.angle_beta   90.00
_cell.angle_gamma   90.00
#
_symmetry.space_group_name_H-M   'P 1'
#
loop_
_entity.id
_entity.type
_entity.pdbx_description
1 polymer ?
#
loop_
_entity_poly.entity_id
_entity_poly.type
_entity_poly.pdbx_seq_one_letter_code
_entity_poly.pdbx_strand_id
1 'polypeptide(L)'
;ADGKTSISDGFEAAGLLFAKNSRPSAAKVLLLLSDGEQTVDAAHGKTAMQTAIDAAAIVKGEGVTVFAWGFGEDVSNTTLQQIATEPSKAILVQNLTELTSYLVELEADVCNESPPPLPPSPPPPPSPPPPSPSPPPPP
;
A
#
# COMPACT_ATOMS: atom_id res chain seq x y z
N ALA A 1 13.01 -26.37 3.80
CA ALA A 1 13.50 -25.72 2.57
C ALA A 1 14.44 -24.60 3.01
N ASP A 2 15.55 -24.36 2.32
CA ASP A 2 16.61 -23.44 2.76
C ASP A 2 16.49 -22.03 2.13
N GLY A 3 15.25 -21.61 1.84
CA GLY A 3 14.96 -20.30 1.25
C GLY A 3 15.08 -19.19 2.31
N LYS A 4 15.59 -18.03 1.89
CA LYS A 4 15.59 -16.81 2.71
C LYS A 4 14.31 -16.02 2.44
N THR A 5 13.89 -15.25 3.44
CA THR A 5 12.72 -14.38 3.38
C THR A 5 13.19 -12.93 3.43
N SER A 6 12.96 -12.18 2.35
CA SER A 6 13.19 -10.74 2.27
C SER A 6 11.86 -10.00 2.14
N ILE A 7 11.33 -9.58 3.28
CA ILE A 7 10.04 -8.88 3.36
C ILE A 7 10.22 -7.40 2.96
N SER A 8 11.32 -6.77 3.37
CA SER A 8 11.67 -5.39 3.07
C SER A 8 11.77 -5.14 1.57
N ASP A 9 12.46 -6.01 0.83
CA ASP A 9 12.58 -5.87 -0.62
C ASP A 9 11.22 -6.00 -1.30
N GLY A 10 10.35 -6.87 -0.78
CA GLY A 10 8.96 -6.98 -1.23
C GLY A 10 8.17 -5.70 -1.04
N PHE A 11 8.28 -5.05 0.12
CA PHE A 11 7.64 -3.75 0.38
C PHE A 11 8.24 -2.64 -0.48
N GLU A 12 9.56 -2.59 -0.66
CA GLU A 12 10.22 -1.62 -1.53
C GLU A 12 9.74 -1.75 -2.98
N ALA A 13 9.69 -2.98 -3.50
CA ALA A 13 9.19 -3.27 -4.84
C ALA A 13 7.73 -2.86 -5.00
N ALA A 14 6.88 -3.20 -4.02
CA ALA A 14 5.46 -2.81 -4.04
C ALA A 14 5.29 -1.28 -3.96
N GLY A 15 6.07 -0.60 -3.11
CA GLY A 15 6.10 0.86 -3.02
C GLY A 15 6.41 1.52 -4.37
N LEU A 16 7.38 0.98 -5.12
CA LEU A 16 7.69 1.44 -6.48
C LEU A 16 6.53 1.25 -7.46
N LEU A 17 5.80 0.14 -7.37
CA LEU A 17 4.60 -0.10 -8.20
C LEU A 17 3.50 0.90 -7.89
N PHE A 18 3.25 1.19 -6.61
CA PHE A 18 2.27 2.20 -6.23
C PHE A 18 2.68 3.61 -6.67
N ALA A 19 3.96 3.97 -6.56
CA ALA A 19 4.44 5.27 -6.96
C ALA A 19 4.34 5.51 -8.48
N LYS A 20 4.59 4.48 -9.29
CA LYS A 20 4.67 4.61 -10.76
C LYS A 20 3.37 4.32 -11.49
N ASN A 21 2.54 3.40 -10.97
CA ASN A 21 1.45 2.80 -11.74
C ASN A 21 0.08 2.92 -11.05
N SER A 22 -0.01 3.55 -9.87
CA SER A 22 -1.30 3.67 -9.16
C SER A 22 -2.22 4.71 -9.78
N ARG A 23 -3.53 4.45 -9.70
CA ARG A 23 -4.58 5.42 -10.04
C ARG A 23 -4.74 6.39 -8.85
N PRO A 24 -4.57 7.71 -9.04
CA PRO A 24 -4.59 8.67 -7.92
C PRO A 24 -5.86 8.64 -7.06
N SER A 25 -7.00 8.27 -7.64
CA SER A 25 -8.31 8.25 -6.97
C SER A 25 -8.78 6.85 -6.55
N ALA A 26 -7.88 5.86 -6.54
CA ALA A 26 -8.20 4.50 -6.11
C ALA A 26 -7.58 4.22 -4.74
N ALA A 27 -8.29 3.42 -3.94
CA ALA A 27 -7.69 2.82 -2.75
C ALA A 27 -6.51 1.93 -3.16
N LYS A 28 -5.45 1.92 -2.34
CA LYS A 28 -4.25 1.10 -2.55
C LYS A 28 -4.22 0.04 -1.46
N VAL A 29 -4.14 -1.23 -1.85
CA VAL A 29 -4.06 -2.35 -0.91
C VAL A 29 -2.87 -3.23 -1.22
N LEU A 30 -2.16 -3.67 -0.18
CA LEU A 30 -1.07 -4.65 -0.23
C LEU A 30 -1.40 -5.79 0.73
N LEU A 31 -1.38 -7.04 0.24
CA LEU A 31 -1.42 -8.24 1.08
C LEU A 31 -0.01 -8.85 1.13
N LEU A 32 0.62 -8.82 2.30
CA LEU A 32 1.80 -9.61 2.58
C LEU A 32 1.35 -11.03 2.92
N LEU A 33 1.96 -12.01 2.27
CA LEU A 33 1.81 -13.42 2.60
C LEU A 33 3.20 -14.01 2.87
N SER A 34 3.41 -14.62 4.03
CA SER A 34 4.72 -15.18 4.39
C SER A 34 4.61 -16.41 5.29
N ASP A 35 5.57 -17.33 5.20
CA ASP A 35 5.73 -18.45 6.12
C ASP A 35 6.83 -18.22 7.16
N GLY A 36 7.54 -17.09 7.10
CA GLY A 36 8.69 -16.84 7.95
C GLY A 36 8.99 -15.37 8.21
N GLU A 37 9.75 -15.11 9.26
CA GLU A 37 10.32 -13.78 9.52
C GLU A 37 11.39 -13.41 8.48
N GLN A 38 11.64 -12.11 8.33
CA GLN A 38 12.75 -11.61 7.53
C GLN A 38 14.09 -12.13 8.07
N THR A 39 14.83 -12.82 7.20
CA THR A 39 16.11 -13.45 7.53
C THR A 39 17.31 -12.77 6.89
N VAL A 40 17.08 -11.76 6.04
CA VAL A 40 18.11 -11.00 5.32
C VAL A 40 17.82 -9.49 5.34
N ASP A 41 18.72 -8.71 4.72
CA ASP A 41 18.51 -7.28 4.44
C ASP A 41 18.34 -6.42 5.69
N ALA A 42 19.04 -6.77 6.77
CA ALA A 42 19.13 -5.92 7.95
C ALA A 42 19.85 -4.60 7.59
N ALA A 43 19.14 -3.48 7.68
CA ALA A 43 19.72 -2.15 7.55
C ALA A 43 20.71 -1.87 8.69
N HIS A 44 21.66 -0.96 8.45
CA HIS A 44 22.71 -0.63 9.43
C HIS A 44 22.11 -0.18 10.76
N GLY A 45 22.49 -0.86 11.85
CA GLY A 45 22.01 -0.57 13.20
C GLY A 45 20.60 -1.08 13.51
N LYS A 46 20.01 -1.92 12.66
CA LYS A 46 18.67 -2.51 12.84
C LYS A 46 18.73 -4.03 12.80
N THR A 47 17.71 -4.68 13.36
CA THR A 47 17.49 -6.10 13.11
C THR A 47 16.90 -6.28 11.71
N ALA A 48 17.02 -7.50 11.17
CA ALA A 48 16.39 -7.87 9.90
C ALA A 48 14.88 -7.59 9.94
N MET A 49 14.23 -7.99 11.03
CA MET A 49 12.80 -7.73 11.23
C MET A 49 12.44 -6.25 11.38
N GLN A 50 13.24 -5.45 12.09
CA GLN A 50 12.97 -4.02 12.18
C GLN A 50 13.04 -3.36 10.80
N THR A 51 13.90 -3.87 9.91
CA THR A 51 14.00 -3.36 8.54
C THR A 51 12.72 -3.65 7.74
N ALA A 52 12.14 -4.84 7.88
CA ALA A 52 10.85 -5.18 7.28
C ALA A 52 9.71 -4.27 7.80
N ILE A 53 9.66 -4.04 9.12
CA ILE A 53 8.65 -3.20 9.76
C ILE A 53 8.76 -1.76 9.27
N ASP A 54 9.98 -1.24 9.14
CA ASP A 54 10.22 0.12 8.66
C ASP A 54 9.86 0.27 7.18
N ALA A 55 10.15 -0.74 6.35
CA ALA A 55 9.73 -0.76 4.94
C ALA A 55 8.20 -0.78 4.82
N ALA A 56 7.50 -1.58 5.64
CA ALA A 56 6.05 -1.58 5.71
C ALA A 56 5.51 -0.21 6.15
N ALA A 57 6.15 0.45 7.12
CA ALA A 57 5.75 1.78 7.59
C ALA A 57 5.84 2.85 6.49
N ILE A 58 6.86 2.78 5.62
CA ILE A 58 6.97 3.67 4.46
C ILE A 58 5.77 3.49 3.52
N VAL A 59 5.44 2.24 3.17
CA VAL A 59 4.31 1.94 2.28
C VAL A 59 2.98 2.37 2.89
N LYS A 60 2.78 2.15 4.20
CA LYS A 60 1.61 2.66 4.93
C LYS A 60 1.51 4.19 4.90
N GLY A 61 2.63 4.89 5.04
CA GLY A 61 2.72 6.35 4.95
C GLY A 61 2.24 6.92 3.61
N GLU A 62 2.30 6.14 2.54
CA GLU A 62 1.82 6.49 1.19
C GLU A 62 0.32 6.23 0.97
N GLY A 63 -0.42 5.98 2.05
CA GLY A 63 -1.85 5.73 2.05
C GLY A 63 -2.22 4.33 1.53
N VAL A 64 -1.32 3.36 1.65
CA VAL A 64 -1.58 1.96 1.30
C VAL A 64 -2.08 1.21 2.53
N THR A 65 -3.21 0.52 2.40
CA THR A 65 -3.70 -0.42 3.40
C THR A 65 -2.95 -1.74 3.27
N VAL A 66 -2.27 -2.15 4.34
CA VAL A 66 -1.45 -3.36 4.41
C VAL A 66 -2.17 -4.41 5.25
N PHE A 67 -2.45 -5.56 4.64
CA PHE A 67 -2.84 -6.81 5.30
C PHE A 67 -1.59 -7.67 5.44
N ALA A 68 -1.39 -8.32 6.60
CA ALA A 68 -0.20 -9.12 6.87
C ALA A 68 -0.57 -10.53 7.32
N TRP A 69 -0.48 -11.49 6.40
CA TRP A 69 -0.88 -12.87 6.63
C TRP A 69 0.34 -13.78 6.72
N GLY A 70 0.39 -14.55 7.79
CA GLY A 70 1.40 -15.54 8.07
C GLY A 70 0.82 -16.95 8.12
N PHE A 71 1.65 -17.95 7.84
CA PHE A 71 1.32 -19.33 8.14
C PHE A 71 2.52 -20.11 8.66
N GLY A 72 2.30 -21.10 9.53
CA GLY A 72 3.36 -21.91 10.13
C GLY A 72 3.93 -21.30 11.40
N GLU A 73 5.10 -21.79 11.82
CA GLU A 73 5.71 -21.48 13.13
C GLU A 73 6.87 -20.48 13.04
N ASP A 74 7.40 -20.24 11.84
CA ASP A 74 8.60 -19.41 11.63
C ASP A 74 8.29 -17.91 11.49
N VAL A 75 7.03 -17.51 11.72
CA VAL A 75 6.57 -16.12 11.68
C VAL A 75 5.73 -15.78 12.92
N SER A 76 6.00 -14.63 13.53
CA SER A 76 5.31 -14.18 14.74
C SER A 76 4.06 -13.34 14.43
N ASN A 77 2.96 -13.60 15.13
CA ASN A 77 1.75 -12.77 15.04
C ASN A 77 2.02 -11.31 15.45
N THR A 78 2.86 -11.09 16.46
CA THR A 78 3.23 -9.74 16.89
C THR A 78 3.92 -8.96 15.77
N THR A 79 4.79 -9.62 15.02
CA THR A 79 5.47 -9.05 13.86
C THR A 79 4.48 -8.70 12.76
N LEU A 80 3.54 -9.60 12.44
CA LEU A 80 2.50 -9.35 11.44
C LEU A 80 1.62 -8.17 11.83
N GLN A 81 1.27 -8.04 13.11
CA GLN A 81 0.52 -6.90 13.64
C GLN A 81 1.27 -5.57 13.51
N GLN A 82 2.61 -5.57 13.62
CA GLN A 82 3.43 -4.38 13.40
C GLN A 82 3.53 -4.00 11.92
N ILE A 83 3.53 -5.00 11.04
CA ILE A 83 3.56 -4.81 9.59
C ILE A 83 2.21 -4.29 9.08
N ALA A 84 1.11 -4.91 9.49
CA ALA A 84 -0.24 -4.54 9.07
C ALA A 84 -0.57 -3.07 9.37
N THR A 85 -1.52 -2.50 8.63
CA THR A 85 -2.02 -1.14 8.91
C THR A 85 -2.73 -1.07 10.24
N GLU A 86 -3.47 -2.11 10.59
CA GLU A 86 -4.12 -2.29 11.88
C GLU A 86 -3.87 -3.71 12.38
N PRO A 87 -3.77 -3.94 13.72
CA PRO A 87 -3.57 -5.29 14.26
C PRO A 87 -4.64 -6.31 13.85
N SER A 88 -5.87 -5.86 13.56
CA SER A 88 -6.97 -6.69 13.05
C SER A 88 -6.75 -7.19 11.63
N LYS A 89 -5.91 -6.51 10.83
CA LYS A 89 -5.58 -6.90 9.45
C LYS A 89 -4.40 -7.89 9.39
N ALA A 90 -3.96 -8.38 10.55
CA ALA A 90 -2.94 -9.41 10.67
C ALA A 90 -3.58 -10.77 10.98
N ILE A 91 -3.19 -11.80 10.24
CA ILE A 91 -3.69 -13.16 10.41
C ILE A 91 -2.50 -14.11 10.48
N LEU A 92 -2.47 -14.98 11.48
CA LEU A 92 -1.53 -16.09 11.56
C LEU A 92 -2.31 -17.39 11.72
N VAL A 93 -2.06 -18.35 10.83
CA VAL A 93 -2.66 -19.68 10.87
C VAL A 93 -1.60 -20.76 10.82
N GLN A 94 -1.97 -22.03 11.02
CA GLN A 94 -0.96 -23.09 10.98
C GLN A 94 -0.58 -23.50 9.55
N ASN A 95 -1.53 -23.46 8.61
CA ASN A 95 -1.31 -23.91 7.23
C ASN A 95 -1.94 -22.94 6.22
N LEU A 96 -1.33 -22.85 5.03
CA LEU A 96 -1.83 -22.00 3.93
C LEU A 96 -3.31 -22.23 3.60
N THR A 97 -3.80 -23.48 3.66
CA THR A 97 -5.21 -23.80 3.37
C THR A 97 -6.18 -23.08 4.30
N GLU A 98 -5.80 -22.85 5.56
CA GLU A 98 -6.66 -22.16 6.54
C GLU A 98 -6.89 -20.69 6.15
N LEU A 99 -5.92 -20.06 5.48
CA LEU A 99 -6.04 -18.68 4.97
C LEU A 99 -7.19 -18.52 3.97
N THR A 100 -7.60 -19.60 3.29
CA THR A 100 -8.73 -19.55 2.35
C THR A 100 -10.05 -19.18 3.03
N SER A 101 -10.17 -19.47 4.33
CA SER A 101 -11.36 -19.14 5.13
C SER A 101 -11.53 -17.63 5.35
N TYR A 102 -10.45 -16.86 5.18
CA TYR A 102 -10.42 -15.41 5.38
C TYR A 102 -10.55 -14.61 4.09
N LEU A 103 -10.58 -15.27 2.93
CA LEU A 103 -10.65 -14.57 1.64
C LEU A 103 -11.93 -13.76 1.48
N VAL A 104 -13.06 -14.25 2.02
CA VAL A 104 -14.34 -13.54 1.98
C VAL A 104 -14.29 -12.26 2.82
N GLU A 105 -13.65 -12.32 3.99
CA GLU A 105 -13.46 -11.16 4.86
C GLU A 105 -12.49 -10.16 4.22
N LEU A 106 -11.38 -10.64 3.67
CA LEU A 106 -10.44 -9.82 2.92
C LEU A 106 -11.12 -9.09 1.75
N GLU A 107 -11.95 -9.79 0.97
CA GLU A 107 -12.68 -9.18 -0.14
C GLU A 107 -13.60 -8.06 0.34
N ALA A 108 -14.35 -8.31 1.42
CA ALA A 108 -15.23 -7.32 2.01
C ALA A 108 -14.46 -6.09 2.52
N ASP A 109 -13.36 -6.31 3.23
CA ASP A 109 -12.51 -5.23 3.75
C ASP A 109 -11.93 -4.40 2.60
N VAL A 110 -11.34 -5.05 1.60
CA VAL A 110 -10.79 -4.40 0.41
C VAL A 110 -11.83 -3.57 -0.33
N CYS A 111 -13.07 -4.07 -0.46
CA CYS A 111 -14.14 -3.32 -1.10
C CYS A 111 -14.62 -2.12 -0.28
N ASN A 112 -14.41 -2.13 1.03
CA ASN A 112 -14.79 -1.05 1.93
C ASN A 112 -13.65 -0.05 2.20
N GLU A 113 -12.45 -0.29 1.67
CA GLU A 113 -11.34 0.66 1.75
C GLU A 113 -11.67 1.95 0.99
N SER A 114 -11.61 3.08 1.71
CA SER A 114 -11.93 4.38 1.12
C SER A 114 -10.78 4.89 0.26
N PRO A 115 -11.04 5.38 -0.97
CA PRO A 115 -10.01 6.04 -1.75
C PRO A 115 -9.55 7.33 -1.04
N PRO A 116 -8.31 7.78 -1.31
CA PRO A 116 -7.83 9.06 -0.80
C PRO A 116 -8.72 10.21 -1.31
N PRO A 117 -8.82 11.32 -0.56
CA PRO A 117 -9.59 12.49 -0.99
C PRO A 117 -9.09 12.97 -2.35
N LEU A 118 -10.04 13.34 -3.23
CA LEU A 118 -9.71 13.84 -4.55
C LEU A 118 -8.79 15.07 -4.46
N PRO A 119 -7.79 15.20 -5.35
CA PRO A 119 -7.03 16.43 -5.44
C PRO A 119 -7.98 17.61 -5.73
N PRO A 120 -7.64 18.82 -5.26
CA PRO A 120 -8.44 20.01 -5.51
C PRO A 120 -8.59 20.21 -7.02
N SER A 121 -9.80 20.57 -7.47
CA SER A 121 -10.04 20.88 -8.86
C SER A 121 -9.14 22.04 -9.32
N PRO A 122 -8.59 21.99 -10.54
CA PRO A 122 -7.85 23.12 -11.09
C PRO A 122 -8.76 24.36 -11.15
N PRO A 123 -8.20 25.57 -10.97
CA PRO A 123 -8.98 26.81 -11.10
C PRO A 123 -9.59 26.91 -12.50
N PRO A 124 -10.77 27.55 -12.64
CA PRO A 124 -11.38 27.75 -13.94
C PRO A 124 -10.41 28.50 -14.88
N PRO A 125 -10.39 28.17 -16.19
CA PRO A 125 -9.58 28.90 -17.14
C PRO A 125 -9.97 30.39 -17.14
N PRO A 126 -9.00 31.30 -17.37
CA PRO A 126 -9.29 32.72 -17.48
C PRO A 126 -10.34 32.97 -18.56
N SER A 127 -11.29 33.87 -18.30
CA SER A 127 -12.31 34.25 -19.28
C SER A 127 -11.64 34.76 -20.57
N PRO A 128 -12.18 34.43 -21.76
CA PRO A 128 -11.65 34.98 -23.00
C PRO A 128 -11.73 36.51 -22.98
N PRO A 129 -10.74 37.22 -23.55
CA PRO A 129 -10.78 38.67 -23.66
C PRO A 129 -12.04 39.11 -24.42
N PRO A 130 -12.63 40.27 -24.07
CA PRO A 130 -13.78 40.79 -24.78
C PRO A 130 -13.47 40.94 -26.28
N PRO A 131 -14.48 40.75 -27.16
CA PRO A 131 -14.29 40.96 -28.59
C PRO A 131 -13.78 42.38 -28.85
N SER A 132 -12.80 42.51 -29.75
CA SER A 132 -12.31 43.83 -30.16
C SER A 132 -13.48 44.65 -30.72
N PRO A 133 -13.54 45.97 -30.42
CA PRO A 133 -14.55 46.84 -31.00
C PRO A 133 -14.44 46.80 -32.53
N SER A 134 -15.57 46.65 -33.20
CA SER A 134 -15.63 46.68 -34.67
C SER A 134 -15.02 47.98 -35.19
N PRO A 135 -14.22 47.94 -36.27
CA PRO A 135 -13.68 49.14 -36.88
C PRO A 135 -14.83 50.06 -37.34
N PRO A 136 -14.66 51.40 -37.22
CA PRO A 136 -15.66 52.35 -37.70
C PRO A 136 -15.89 52.18 -39.21
N PRO A 137 -17.12 52.41 -39.70
CA PRO A 137 -17.42 52.31 -41.13
C PRO A 137 -16.58 53.33 -41.93
N PRO A 138 -16.15 52.98 -43.16
CA PRO A 138 -15.37 53.88 -44.01
C PRO A 138 -16.20 55.11 -44.45
N PRO A 139 -15.53 56.23 -44.76
CA PRO A 139 -16.15 57.48 -45.19
C PRO A 139 -16.76 57.42 -46.60
#